data_AF-A0A7V0MFP1-F1
#
_entry.id   AF-A0A7V0MFP1-F1
#
_cell.length_a   1.000
_cell.length_b   1.000
_cell.length_c   1.000
_cell.angle_alpha   90.00
_cell.angle_beta   90.00
_cell.angle_gamma   90.00
#
_symmetry.space_group_name_H-M   'P 1'
#
loop_
_entity.id
_entity.type
_entity.pdbx_description
1 polymer ?
#
loop_
_entity_poly.entity_id
_entity_poly.type
_entity_poly.pdbx_seq_one_letter_code
_entity_poly.pdbx_strand_id
1 'polypeptide(L)'
;MRELLCRGKNCTLVENGIALFPDAVTARGLKHLVDFQQEIKGGHRAVMFYLIQRMDAEVFSPADMIDSAYSMELRKAVDNGLEILAYDVYLDLNKIYLNRKLPVRL
;
A
#
# COMPACT_ATOMS: atom_id res chain seq x y z
N MET A 1 14.76 -21.90 1.95
CA MET A 1 14.00 -20.95 2.79
C MET A 1 13.34 -19.96 1.83
N ARG A 2 12.03 -19.68 1.93
CA ARG A 2 11.39 -18.66 1.08
C ARG A 2 11.65 -17.29 1.69
N GLU A 3 12.25 -16.37 0.93
CA GLU A 3 12.52 -15.00 1.42
C GLU A 3 11.23 -14.16 1.43
N LEU A 4 11.15 -13.21 2.35
CA LEU A 4 10.07 -12.22 2.45
C LEU A 4 10.57 -10.88 1.90
N LEU A 5 9.93 -10.38 0.86
CA LEU A 5 10.16 -9.03 0.39
C LEU A 5 9.05 -8.10 0.88
N CYS A 6 9.43 -6.98 1.49
CA CYS A 6 8.51 -5.96 1.96
C CYS A 6 8.89 -4.59 1.40
N ARG A 7 7.88 -3.79 1.03
CA ARG A 7 8.03 -2.40 0.59
C ARG A 7 7.05 -1.52 1.33
N GLY A 8 7.59 -0.51 2.02
CA GLY A 8 6.80 0.54 2.67
C GLY A 8 6.41 1.66 1.69
N LYS A 9 5.21 2.21 1.88
CA LYS A 9 4.69 3.42 1.23
C LYS A 9 4.10 4.34 2.28
N ASN A 10 4.47 5.61 2.23
CA ASN A 10 3.79 6.63 3.01
C ASN A 10 2.55 7.08 2.24
N CYS A 11 1.41 7.15 2.94
CA CYS A 11 0.14 7.61 2.40
C CYS A 11 -0.35 8.76 3.30
N THR A 12 -0.49 9.94 2.70
CA THR A 12 -0.94 11.17 3.38
C THR A 12 -2.18 11.76 2.73
N LEU A 13 -2.53 11.32 1.51
CA LEU A 13 -3.78 11.69 0.86
C LEU A 13 -4.92 10.91 1.51
N VAL A 14 -5.84 11.65 2.14
CA VAL A 14 -7.10 11.12 2.68
C VAL A 14 -8.22 12.02 2.25
N GLU A 15 -9.24 11.43 1.63
CA GLU A 15 -10.45 12.12 1.18
C GLU A 15 -11.68 11.39 1.72
N ASN A 16 -12.54 12.10 2.47
CA ASN A 16 -13.77 11.53 3.05
C ASN A 16 -13.55 10.21 3.82
N GLY A 17 -12.47 10.13 4.61
CA GLY A 17 -12.11 8.94 5.38
C GLY A 17 -11.42 7.83 4.57
N ILE A 18 -11.16 8.03 3.29
CA ILE A 18 -10.48 7.05 2.41
C ILE A 18 -9.03 7.48 2.23
N ALA A 19 -8.09 6.67 2.72
CA ALA A 19 -6.68 6.82 2.40
C ALA A 19 -6.39 6.34 0.98
N LEU A 20 -5.79 7.21 0.18
CA LEU A 20 -5.58 7.01 -1.25
C LEU A 20 -4.09 7.00 -1.56
N PHE A 21 -3.65 6.03 -2.37
CA PHE A 21 -2.28 5.99 -2.88
C PHE A 21 -2.25 5.58 -4.36
N PRO A 22 -1.44 6.25 -5.20
CA PRO A 22 -0.55 7.36 -4.88
C PRO A 22 -1.27 8.73 -4.89
N ASP A 23 -0.58 9.77 -4.43
CA ASP A 23 -1.00 11.18 -4.51
C ASP A 23 -0.53 11.88 -5.81
N ALA A 24 0.35 11.23 -6.59
CA ALA A 24 0.75 11.60 -7.94
C ALA A 24 1.16 10.35 -8.74
N VAL A 25 1.18 10.46 -10.07
CA VAL A 25 1.65 9.38 -10.96
C VAL A 25 3.06 8.89 -10.54
N THR A 26 3.24 7.58 -10.39
CA THR A 26 4.46 6.99 -9.81
C THR A 26 5.00 5.79 -10.60
N ALA A 27 5.87 6.08 -11.58
CA ALA A 27 6.58 5.04 -12.35
C ALA A 27 7.43 4.10 -11.45
N ARG A 28 8.00 4.63 -10.36
CA ARG A 28 8.77 3.82 -9.40
C ARG A 28 7.87 2.88 -8.59
N GLY A 29 6.70 3.35 -8.17
CA GLY A 29 5.74 2.51 -7.47
C GLY A 29 5.27 1.36 -8.35
N LEU A 30 4.96 1.66 -9.62
CA LEU A 30 4.58 0.67 -10.62
C LEU A 30 5.69 -0.37 -10.83
N LYS A 31 6.95 0.06 -11.01
CA LYS A 31 8.08 -0.86 -11.16
C LYS A 31 8.20 -1.83 -9.97
N HIS A 32 8.04 -1.36 -8.74
CA HIS A 32 8.11 -2.23 -7.57
C HIS A 32 7.01 -3.32 -7.55
N LEU A 33 5.81 -3.03 -8.08
CA LEU A 33 4.74 -4.03 -8.20
C LEU A 33 5.07 -5.11 -9.23
N VAL A 34 5.70 -4.72 -10.34
CA VAL A 34 6.21 -5.66 -11.34
C VAL A 34 7.32 -6.53 -10.75
N ASP A 35 8.27 -5.92 -10.04
CA ASP A 35 9.36 -6.63 -9.37
C ASP A 35 8.79 -7.66 -8.37
N PHE A 36 7.81 -7.28 -7.52
CA PHE A 36 7.15 -8.20 -6.59
C PHE A 36 6.50 -9.40 -7.26
N GLN A 37 5.84 -9.22 -8.41
CA GLN A 37 5.24 -10.34 -9.12
C GLN A 37 6.28 -11.34 -9.64
N GLN A 38 7.48 -10.89 -10.00
CA GLN A 38 8.56 -11.80 -10.38
C GLN A 38 9.04 -12.62 -9.18
N GLU A 39 9.16 -11.99 -8.02
CA GLU A 39 9.57 -12.65 -6.78
C GLU A 39 8.52 -13.68 -6.33
N ILE A 40 7.23 -13.33 -6.43
CA ILE A 40 6.14 -14.27 -6.11
C ILE A 40 6.16 -15.47 -7.07
N LYS A 41 6.41 -15.25 -8.37
CA LYS A 41 6.61 -16.34 -9.34
C LYS A 41 7.81 -17.22 -9.01
N GLY A 42 8.88 -16.65 -8.45
CA GLY A 42 10.02 -17.38 -7.90
C GLY A 42 9.71 -18.18 -6.63
N GLY A 43 8.49 -18.07 -6.09
CA GLY A 43 8.05 -18.74 -4.87
C GLY A 43 8.35 -17.97 -3.58
N HIS A 44 8.76 -16.70 -3.68
CA HIS A 44 8.98 -15.82 -2.53
C HIS A 44 7.66 -15.23 -2.04
N ARG A 45 7.63 -14.82 -0.78
CA ARG A 45 6.47 -14.09 -0.21
C ARG A 45 6.72 -12.60 -0.37
N ALA A 46 5.71 -11.83 -0.81
CA ALA A 46 5.83 -10.39 -0.97
C ALA A 46 4.71 -9.65 -0.24
N VAL A 47 5.04 -8.51 0.38
CA VAL A 47 4.11 -7.65 1.11
C VAL A 47 4.30 -6.19 0.69
N MET A 48 3.21 -5.52 0.31
CA MET A 48 3.14 -4.07 0.22
C MET A 48 2.57 -3.52 1.54
N PHE A 49 3.32 -2.65 2.19
CA PHE A 49 2.94 -2.02 3.46
C PHE A 49 2.66 -0.53 3.24
N TYR A 50 1.41 -0.11 3.42
CA TYR A 50 1.00 1.28 3.42
C TYR A 50 0.92 1.80 4.86
N LEU A 51 1.72 2.82 5.15
CA LEU A 51 1.67 3.59 6.38
C LEU A 51 0.86 4.85 6.14
N ILE A 52 -0.36 4.87 6.66
CA ILE A 52 -1.26 6.01 6.57
C ILE A 52 -0.91 6.96 7.72
N GLN A 53 -0.25 8.07 7.39
CA GLN A 53 0.22 9.05 8.38
C GLN A 53 -0.87 10.06 8.74
N ARG A 54 -2.10 9.57 8.88
CA ARG A 54 -3.32 10.34 9.15
C ARG A 54 -4.26 9.51 10.02
N MET A 55 -4.84 10.17 11.04
CA MET A 55 -5.71 9.52 12.03
C MET A 55 -7.19 9.48 11.61
N ASP A 56 -7.55 10.18 10.54
CA ASP A 56 -8.91 10.33 10.03
C ASP A 56 -9.24 9.36 8.88
N ALA A 57 -8.36 8.41 8.58
CA ALA A 57 -8.63 7.34 7.61
C ALA A 57 -9.35 6.16 8.27
N GLU A 58 -10.34 5.62 7.55
CA GLU A 58 -11.15 4.46 7.92
C GLU A 58 -10.88 3.25 7.01
N VAL A 59 -10.45 3.49 5.77
CA VAL A 59 -10.18 2.46 4.74
C VAL A 59 -9.05 2.91 3.83
N PHE A 60 -8.28 1.97 3.31
CA PHE A 60 -7.29 2.22 2.25
C PHE A 60 -7.82 1.77 0.88
N SER A 61 -7.55 2.55 -0.17
CA SER A 61 -7.83 2.22 -1.56
C SER A 61 -6.72 2.74 -2.48
N PRO A 62 -6.40 2.05 -3.59
CA PRO A 62 -5.58 2.67 -4.62
C PRO A 62 -6.32 3.86 -5.24
N ALA A 63 -5.55 4.86 -5.70
CA ALA A 63 -6.08 6.10 -6.26
C ALA A 63 -6.23 5.99 -7.79
N ASP A 64 -7.29 5.31 -8.26
CA ASP A 64 -7.52 5.09 -9.70
C ASP A 64 -7.55 6.39 -10.52
N MET A 65 -8.08 7.47 -9.92
CA MET A 65 -8.19 8.78 -10.56
C MET A 65 -6.85 9.51 -10.73
N ILE A 66 -5.82 9.10 -9.99
CA ILE A 66 -4.49 9.73 -9.99
C ILE A 66 -3.50 8.90 -10.81
N ASP A 67 -3.45 7.59 -10.56
CA ASP A 67 -2.57 6.68 -11.29
C ASP A 67 -3.28 5.34 -11.51
N SER A 68 -4.06 5.27 -12.59
CA SER A 68 -4.78 4.06 -12.99
C SER A 68 -3.84 2.91 -13.35
N ALA A 69 -2.64 3.20 -13.87
CA ALA A 69 -1.65 2.18 -14.19
C ALA A 69 -1.12 1.50 -12.92
N TYR A 70 -0.75 2.28 -11.91
CA TYR A 70 -0.39 1.74 -10.59
C TYR A 70 -1.52 0.92 -9.98
N SER A 71 -2.75 1.46 -10.01
CA SER A 71 -3.91 0.86 -9.38
C SER A 71 -4.30 -0.47 -10.04
N MET A 72 -4.23 -0.54 -11.37
CA MET A 72 -4.44 -1.79 -12.12
C MET A 72 -3.35 -2.82 -11.81
N GLU A 73 -2.09 -2.42 -11.79
CA GLU A 73 -0.99 -3.35 -11.51
C GLU A 73 -1.00 -3.83 -10.05
N LEU A 74 -1.48 -3.00 -9.10
CA LEU A 74 -1.63 -3.41 -7.70
C LEU A 74 -2.65 -4.54 -7.58
N ARG A 75 -3.82 -4.40 -8.22
CA ARG A 75 -4.87 -5.43 -8.24
C ARG A 75 -4.34 -6.75 -8.81
N LYS A 76 -3.70 -6.67 -9.97
CA LYS A 76 -3.05 -7.82 -10.61
C LYS A 76 -1.95 -8.45 -9.73
N ALA A 77 -1.16 -7.64 -9.03
CA ALA A 77 -0.16 -8.17 -8.11
C ALA A 77 -0.80 -8.91 -6.94
N VAL A 78 -1.91 -8.40 -6.40
CA VAL A 78 -2.69 -9.07 -5.34
C VAL A 78 -3.29 -10.38 -5.83
N ASP A 79 -3.86 -10.40 -7.04
CA ASP A 79 -4.37 -11.63 -7.67
C ASP A 79 -3.26 -12.68 -7.85
N ASN A 80 -2.02 -12.22 -8.05
CA ASN A 80 -0.83 -13.07 -8.14
C ASN A 80 -0.23 -13.46 -6.78
N GLY A 81 -0.79 -13.03 -5.65
CA GLY A 81 -0.36 -13.41 -4.31
C GLY A 81 0.42 -12.33 -3.52
N LEU A 82 0.43 -11.07 -3.99
CA LEU A 82 0.95 -9.95 -3.20
C LEU A 82 0.02 -9.69 -2.00
N GLU A 83 0.58 -9.67 -0.81
CA GLU A 83 -0.16 -9.30 0.40
C GLU A 83 -0.14 -7.78 0.59
N ILE A 84 -1.27 -7.21 1.03
CA ILE A 84 -1.36 -5.79 1.41
C ILE A 84 -1.57 -5.67 2.91
N LEU A 85 -0.76 -4.83 3.53
CA LEU A 85 -0.95 -4.34 4.89
C LEU A 85 -1.14 -2.83 4.83
N ALA A 86 -2.27 -2.34 5.33
CA ALA A 86 -2.54 -0.92 5.49
C ALA A 86 -2.75 -0.65 6.99
N TYR A 87 -1.99 0.28 7.54
CA TYR A 87 -2.11 0.69 8.94
C TYR A 87 -2.06 2.19 9.05
N ASP A 88 -2.90 2.75 9.91
CA ASP A 88 -2.75 4.13 10.33
C ASP A 88 -1.74 4.28 11.47
N VAL A 89 -1.47 5.53 11.81
CA VAL A 89 -0.71 5.92 12.98
C VAL A 89 -1.62 6.62 13.97
N TYR A 90 -1.29 6.49 15.24
CA TYR A 90 -1.66 7.50 16.22
C TYR A 90 -0.51 8.50 16.33
N LEU A 91 -0.84 9.78 16.31
CA LEU A 91 0.12 10.88 16.38
C LEU A 91 -0.39 11.96 17.34
N ASP A 92 0.42 12.29 18.33
CA ASP A 92 0.24 13.48 19.16
C ASP A 92 1.58 14.26 19.23
N LEU A 93 1.64 15.31 20.06
CA LEU A 93 2.85 16.12 20.20
C LEU A 93 4.01 15.40 20.91
N ASN A 94 3.77 14.25 21.54
CA ASN A 94 4.74 13.51 22.34
C ASN A 94 5.22 12.22 21.66
N LYS A 95 4.38 11.59 20.84
CA LYS A 95 4.66 10.27 20.26
C LYS A 95 3.97 10.03 18.92
N ILE A 96 4.59 9.14 18.15
CA ILE A 96 4.00 8.48 16.99
C ILE A 96 4.13 6.97 17.15
N TYR A 97 3.06 6.23 16.87
CA TYR A 97 3.10 4.77 16.86
C TYR A 97 2.09 4.20 15.87
N LEU A 98 2.35 2.97 15.42
CA LEU A 98 1.43 2.21 14.57
C LEU A 98 0.17 1.89 15.37
N ASN A 99 -1.01 2.21 14.83
CA ASN A 99 -2.25 2.14 15.60
C ASN A 99 -3.15 0.99 15.15
N ARG A 100 -4.01 1.17 14.15
CA ARG A 100 -4.94 0.13 13.70
C ARG A 100 -4.67 -0.30 12.26
N LYS A 101 -4.95 -1.57 12.00
CA LYS A 101 -5.01 -2.09 10.62
C LYS A 101 -6.26 -1.51 9.97
N LEU A 102 -6.11 -0.91 8.80
CA LEU A 102 -7.24 -0.46 7.99
C LEU A 102 -7.70 -1.58 7.06
N PRO A 103 -9.02 -1.70 6.81
CA PRO A 103 -9.54 -2.45 5.68
C PRO A 103 -8.92 -1.94 4.37
N VAL A 104 -8.73 -2.86 3.43
CA VAL A 104 -8.22 -2.55 2.08
C VAL A 104 -9.35 -2.80 1.09
N ARG A 105 -9.69 -1.80 0.29
CA ARG A 105 -10.62 -1.88 -0.83
C ARG A 105 -9.81 -1.80 -2.12
N LEU A 106 -9.90 -2.83 -2.95
CA LEU A 106 -9.34 -2.88 -4.29
C LEU A 106 -10.48 -2.74 -5.29
#